data_AF-A0A2M7XDB1-F1
#
_entry.id   AF-A0A2M7XDB1-F1
#
_cell.length_a   1.000
_cell.length_b   1.000
_cell.length_c   1.000
_cell.angle_alpha   90.00
_cell.angle_beta   90.00
_cell.angle_gamma   90.00
#
_symmetry.space_group_name_H-M   'P 1'
#
loop_
_entity.id
_entity.type
_entity.pdbx_description
1 polymer ?
#
loop_
_entity_poly.entity_id
_entity_poly.type
_entity_poly.pdbx_seq_one_letter_code
_entity_poly.pdbx_strand_id
1 'polypeptide(L)' 'MDAETMATLIKGLTIAIGGFGPALGIGLIGFKAMEAIGRNPEAAGKLFVPMLLGMAFAEAIAIYALVVSFTL' A
#
# COMPACT_ATOMS: atom_id res chain seq x y z
N MET A 1 -31.96 -0.13 3.23
CA MET A 1 -30.84 0.72 3.70
C MET A 1 -31.15 2.14 3.28
N ASP A 2 -30.99 3.10 4.19
CA ASP A 2 -31.00 4.50 3.83
C ASP A 2 -29.72 4.89 3.06
N ALA A 3 -29.72 6.11 2.49
CA ALA A 3 -28.61 6.61 1.69
C ALA A 3 -27.32 6.72 2.50
N GLU A 4 -27.41 7.06 3.78
CA GLU A 4 -26.26 7.23 4.68
C GLU A 4 -25.55 5.90 4.97
N THR A 5 -26.32 4.84 5.24
CA THR A 5 -25.78 3.50 5.44
C THR A 5 -25.12 2.99 4.15
N MET A 6 -25.72 3.29 2.98
CA MET A 6 -25.14 2.92 1.69
C MET A 6 -23.82 3.64 1.42
N ALA A 7 -23.76 4.96 1.66
CA ALA A 7 -22.54 5.74 1.50
C ALA A 7 -21.41 5.21 2.40
N THR A 8 -21.72 4.92 3.67
CA THR A 8 -20.74 4.36 4.62
C THR A 8 -20.18 3.01 4.14
N LEU A 9 -21.03 2.13 3.61
CA LEU A 9 -20.61 0.85 3.07
C LEU A 9 -19.68 1.03 1.84
N ILE A 10 -20.06 1.91 0.91
CA ILE A 10 -19.27 2.17 -0.30
C ILE A 10 -17.89 2.75 0.06
N LYS A 11 -17.82 3.64 1.06
CA LYS A 11 -16.56 4.17 1.58
C LYS A 11 -15.66 3.04 2.08
N GLY A 12 -16.17 2.17 2.94
CA GLY A 12 -15.43 1.01 3.44
C GLY A 12 -14.93 0.10 2.32
N LEU A 13 -15.77 -0.18 1.32
CA LEU A 13 -15.40 -1.00 0.15
C LEU A 13 -14.33 -0.33 -0.71
N THR A 14 -14.41 0.99 -0.91
CA THR A 14 -13.42 1.76 -1.69
C THR A 14 -12.04 1.63 -1.06
N ILE A 15 -11.94 1.77 0.27
CA ILE A 15 -10.67 1.57 1.00
C ILE A 15 -10.20 0.12 0.90
N ALA A 16 -11.08 -0.86 1.13
CA ALA A 16 -10.71 -2.27 1.13
C ALA A 16 -10.14 -2.71 -0.23
N ILE A 17 -10.82 -2.34 -1.33
CA ILE A 17 -10.40 -2.68 -2.69
C ILE A 17 -9.16 -1.88 -3.08
N GLY A 18 -9.18 -0.57 -2.83
CA GLY A 18 -8.08 0.32 -3.20
C GLY A 18 -6.78 0.08 -2.44
N GLY A 19 -6.86 -0.40 -1.20
CA GLY A 19 -5.70 -0.75 -0.38
C GLY A 19 -5.11 -2.14 -0.67
N PHE A 20 -5.85 -3.03 -1.33
CA PHE A 20 -5.40 -4.41 -1.56
C PHE A 20 -4.16 -4.51 -2.46
N GLY A 21 -4.16 -3.81 -3.60
CA GLY A 21 -3.01 -3.77 -4.51
C GLY A 21 -1.74 -3.21 -3.86
N PRO A 22 -1.81 -2.03 -3.22
CA PRO A 22 -0.71 -1.45 -2.44
C PRO A 22 -0.17 -2.38 -1.36
N ALA A 23 -1.04 -3.01 -0.58
CA ALA A 23 -0.63 -3.97 0.46
C ALA A 23 0.19 -5.13 -0.12
N LEU A 24 -0.24 -5.69 -1.26
CA LEU A 24 0.52 -6.73 -1.97
C LEU A 24 1.86 -6.19 -2.50
N GLY A 25 1.86 -5.00 -3.11
CA GLY A 25 3.07 -4.37 -3.63
C GLY A 25 4.11 -4.14 -2.54
N ILE A 26 3.71 -3.55 -1.42
CA ILE A 26 4.56 -3.30 -0.26
C ILE A 26 5.09 -4.62 0.32
N GLY A 27 4.20 -5.62 0.47
CA GLY A 27 4.58 -6.95 0.96
C GLY A 27 5.64 -7.61 0.07
N LEU A 28 5.48 -7.55 -1.25
CA LEU A 28 6.45 -8.10 -2.21
C LEU A 28 7.79 -7.35 -2.19
N ILE A 29 7.76 -6.02 -2.12
CA ILE A 29 8.97 -5.19 -2.03
C ILE A 29 9.74 -5.51 -0.76
N GLY A 30 9.06 -5.55 0.39
CA GLY A 30 9.66 -5.89 1.68
C GLY A 30 10.24 -7.31 1.68
N PHE A 31 9.47 -8.29 1.19
CA PHE A 31 9.93 -9.67 1.08
C PHE A 31 11.22 -9.78 0.24
N LYS A 32 11.26 -9.16 -0.94
CA LYS A 32 12.42 -9.20 -1.83
C LYS A 32 13.62 -8.46 -1.26
N ALA A 33 13.40 -7.34 -0.56
CA ALA A 33 14.47 -6.64 0.13
C ALA A 33 15.09 -7.50 1.25
N MET A 34 14.26 -8.20 2.05
CA MET A 34 14.77 -9.10 3.08
C MET A 34 15.51 -10.30 2.49
N GLU A 35 15.02 -10.88 1.39
CA GLU A 35 15.72 -11.94 0.65
C GLU A 35 17.11 -11.47 0.18
N ALA A 36 17.20 -10.25 -0.37
CA ALA A 36 18.45 -9.68 -0.85
C ALA A 36 19.44 -9.39 0.28
N ILE A 37 18.96 -8.84 1.40
CA ILE A 37 19.77 -8.59 2.61
C ILE A 37 20.25 -9.90 3.22
N GLY A 38 19.41 -10.93 3.30
CA GLY A 38 19.80 -12.25 3.78
C GLY A 38 20.90 -12.91 2.94
N ARG A 39 20.93 -12.64 1.63
CA ARG A 39 21.99 -13.11 0.73
C ARG A 39 23.26 -12.26 0.80
N ASN A 40 23.12 -10.96 0.98
CA ASN A 40 24.24 -10.03 1.12
C ASN A 40 23.93 -8.95 2.19
N PRO A 41 24.37 -9.15 3.44
CA PRO A 41 24.11 -8.23 4.54
C PRO A 41 24.64 -6.80 4.30
N GLU A 42 25.73 -6.66 3.53
CA GLU A 42 26.35 -5.37 3.21
C GLU A 42 25.48 -4.53 2.26
N ALA A 43 24.51 -5.15 1.59
CA ALA A 43 23.58 -4.46 0.69
C ALA A 43 22.49 -3.68 1.43
N ALA A 44 22.27 -3.91 2.73
CA ALA A 44 21.16 -3.33 3.50
C ALA A 44 21.08 -1.80 3.37
N GLY A 45 22.19 -1.09 3.54
CA GLY A 45 22.22 0.37 3.42
C GLY A 45 21.90 0.86 2.01
N LYS A 46 22.35 0.14 0.97
CA LYS A 46 22.12 0.48 -0.44
C LYS A 46 20.67 0.19 -0.87
N LEU A 47 20.03 -0.80 -0.26
CA LEU A 47 18.65 -1.20 -0.53
C LEU A 47 17.61 -0.32 0.17
N PHE A 48 17.95 0.27 1.31
CA PHE A 48 16.97 0.96 2.16
C PHE A 48 16.21 2.07 1.42
N VAL A 49 16.93 2.98 0.75
CA VAL A 49 16.31 4.10 0.02
C VAL A 49 15.43 3.63 -1.14
N PRO A 50 15.90 2.80 -2.10
CA PRO A 50 15.05 2.35 -3.19
C PRO A 50 13.87 1.48 -2.72
N MET A 51 14.04 0.68 -1.67
CA MET A 51 12.95 -0.07 -1.04
C MET A 51 11.87 0.87 -0.51
N LEU A 52 12.26 1.88 0.27
CA LEU A 52 11.34 2.84 0.85
C LEU A 52 10.60 3.65 -0.23
N LEU A 53 11.30 4.07 -1.28
CA LEU A 53 10.68 4.76 -2.42
C LEU A 53 9.66 3.86 -3.14
N GLY A 54 10.01 2.59 -3.38
CA GLY A 54 9.09 1.63 -3.97
C GLY A 54 7.82 1.43 -3.13
N MET A 55 7.98 1.29 -1.80
CA MET A 55 6.86 1.18 -0.88
C MET A 55 6.01 2.45 -0.86
N ALA A 56 6.63 3.63 -0.87
CA ALA A 56 5.93 4.91 -0.89
C ALA A 56 5.12 5.11 -2.19
N PHE A 57 5.64 4.69 -3.34
CA PHE A 57 4.91 4.74 -4.61
C PHE A 57 3.75 3.74 -4.64
N ALA A 58 3.92 2.56 -4.05
CA ALA A 58 2.81 1.61 -3.90
C ALA A 58 1.72 2.20 -2.97
N GLU A 59 2.12 2.79 -1.84
CA GLU A 59 1.21 3.42 -0.87
C GLU A 59 0.44 4.62 -1.47
N ALA A 60 1.04 5.38 -2.40
CA ALA A 60 0.37 6.50 -3.06
C ALA A 60 -0.95 6.09 -3.75
N ILE A 61 -1.03 4.84 -4.24
CA ILE A 61 -2.26 4.31 -4.84
C ILE A 61 -3.35 4.10 -3.77
N ALA A 62 -2.99 3.63 -2.57
CA ALA A 62 -3.93 3.50 -1.45
C ALA A 62 -4.42 4.88 -0.99
N ILE A 63 -3.55 5.89 -1.01
CA ILE A 63 -3.91 7.27 -0.67
C ILE A 63 -4.97 7.81 -1.64
N TYR A 64 -4.93 7.49 -2.93
CA TYR A 64 -6.02 7.89 -3.84
C TYR A 64 -7.36 7.27 -3.47
N ALA A 65 -7.38 5.99 -3.06
CA ALA A 65 -8.60 5.36 -2.56
C ALA A 65 -9.11 6.01 -1.26
N LEU A 66 -8.19 6.40 -0.37
CA LEU A 66 -8.51 7.16 0.84
C LEU A 66 -9.14 8.51 0.52
N VAL A 67 -8.54 9.27 -0.40
CA VAL A 67 -9.05 10.58 -0.83
C VAL A 67 -10.44 10.43 -1.44
N VAL A 68 -10.65 9.46 -2.33
CA VAL A 68 -11.96 9.21 -2.94
C VAL A 68 -12.98 8.84 -1.87
N SER A 69 -12.64 7.99 -0.90
CA SER A 69 -13.54 7.61 0.20
C SER A 69 -14.02 8.81 1.03
N PHE A 70 -13.25 9.88 1.16
CA PHE A 70 -13.70 11.09 1.86
C PHE A 70 -14.65 11.95 1.03
N THR A 71 -14.61 11.83 -0.29
CA THR A 71 -15.47 12.60 -1.21
C THR A 71 -16.83 11.94 -1.49
N LEU A 72 -16.95 10.64 -1.20
CA LEU A 72 -18.17 9.85 -1.39
C LEU A 72 -19.24 10.10 -0.32
#